data_AF-A0A226MPT1-F1
#
_entry.id   AF-A0A226MPT1-F1
#
_cell.length_a   1.000
_cell.length_b   1.000
_cell.length_c   1.000
_cell.angle_alpha   90.00
_cell.angle_beta   90.00
_cell.angle_gamma   90.00
#
_symmetry.space_group_name_H-M   'P 1'
#
loop_
_entity.id
_entity.type
_entity.pdbx_description
1 polymer ?
#
loop_
_entity_poly.entity_id
_entity_poly.type
_entity_poly.pdbx_seq_one_letter_code
_entity_poly.pdbx_strand_id
1 'polypeptide(L)'
;MIRKFVTDTLQDGSRLNSKQVNRLLGVTWRLMQIQQNKVATEPLIKAVYTLYQQRNLLFPVRTLLLKFFSRVYQKEDSKTQRIRSRSKVLSRWLAGLPQQLALLGLRNPELSNQLIDIIHSAASRANKELLQSLQATAVQIYDPLDGTLVLLPAEAQRRLVQLVYFLPCLPASLLTCLSRCCIMGRMSSELAATLIGILRMR
;
A
#
# COMPACT_ATOMS: atom_id res chain seq x y z
N MET A 1 10.20 24.14 -18.64
CA MET A 1 9.15 24.97 -18.00
C MET A 1 8.03 24.12 -17.39
N ILE A 2 7.34 23.27 -18.17
CA ILE A 2 6.19 22.46 -17.70
C ILE A 2 6.53 21.54 -16.51
N ARG A 3 7.65 20.81 -16.53
CA ARG A 3 8.06 19.93 -15.42
C ARG A 3 8.20 20.68 -14.10
N LYS A 4 8.83 21.87 -14.12
CA LYS A 4 9.02 22.70 -12.92
C LYS A 4 7.67 23.16 -12.38
N PHE A 5 6.83 23.70 -13.26
CA PHE A 5 5.46 24.10 -12.93
C PHE A 5 4.65 22.97 -12.28
N VAL A 6 4.68 21.76 -12.85
CA VAL A 6 3.96 20.59 -12.31
C VAL A 6 4.49 20.19 -10.93
N THR A 7 5.81 20.13 -10.75
CA THR A 7 6.44 19.79 -9.48
C THR A 7 6.08 20.80 -8.39
N ASP A 8 6.20 22.10 -8.68
CA ASP A 8 5.94 23.18 -7.73
C ASP A 8 4.45 23.18 -7.34
N THR A 9 3.55 23.04 -8.32
CA THR A 9 2.09 22.99 -8.10
C THR A 9 1.67 21.78 -7.25
N LEU A 10 2.30 20.61 -7.45
CA LEU A 10 2.05 19.40 -6.66
C LEU A 10 2.56 19.53 -5.22
N GLN A 11 3.72 20.17 -5.02
CA GLN A 11 4.31 20.36 -3.69
C GLN A 11 3.49 21.33 -2.84
N ASP A 12 3.00 22.42 -3.45
CA ASP A 12 2.22 23.44 -2.73
C ASP A 12 0.84 22.91 -2.32
N GLY A 13 0.18 22.11 -3.18
CA GLY A 13 -0.89 21.11 -2.91
C GLY A 13 -2.18 21.54 -2.19
N SER A 14 -2.13 22.54 -1.33
CA SER A 14 -3.16 22.95 -0.35
C SER A 14 -4.39 23.62 -0.96
N ARG A 15 -4.36 23.93 -2.26
CA ARG A 15 -5.44 24.65 -2.96
C ARG A 15 -6.07 23.89 -4.14
N LEU A 16 -5.64 22.65 -4.39
CA LEU A 16 -6.10 21.89 -5.56
C LEU A 16 -7.35 21.07 -5.25
N ASN A 17 -8.38 21.19 -6.09
CA ASN A 17 -9.54 20.29 -6.03
C ASN A 17 -9.27 18.94 -6.73
N SER A 18 -10.15 17.97 -6.52
CA SER A 18 -9.99 16.61 -7.06
C SER A 18 -9.86 16.55 -8.60
N LYS A 19 -10.58 17.40 -9.34
CA LYS A 19 -10.50 17.49 -10.80
C LYS A 19 -9.14 18.02 -11.25
N GLN A 20 -8.63 19.05 -10.59
CA GLN A 20 -7.30 19.62 -10.86
C GLN A 20 -6.20 18.61 -10.55
N VAL A 21 -6.26 17.94 -9.40
CA VAL A 21 -5.31 16.87 -9.06
C VAL A 21 -5.34 15.76 -10.11
N ASN A 22 -6.51 15.29 -10.52
CA ASN A 22 -6.61 14.24 -11.54
C ASN A 22 -5.95 14.63 -12.88
N ARG A 23 -6.20 15.86 -13.35
CA ARG A 23 -5.56 16.39 -14.56
C ARG A 23 -4.04 16.48 -14.40
N LEU A 24 -3.59 16.99 -13.25
CA LEU A 24 -2.17 17.16 -12.95
C LEU A 24 -1.45 15.82 -12.90
N LEU A 25 -2.04 14.81 -12.25
CA LEU A 25 -1.52 13.43 -12.25
C LEU A 25 -1.47 12.84 -13.66
N GLY A 26 -2.44 13.15 -14.52
CA GLY A 26 -2.42 12.77 -15.94
C GLY A 26 -1.25 13.39 -16.71
N VAL A 27 -0.98 14.67 -16.49
CA VAL A 27 0.19 15.36 -17.07
C VAL A 27 1.49 14.79 -16.53
N THR A 28 1.61 14.59 -15.21
CA THR A 28 2.77 13.95 -14.56
C THR A 28 3.04 12.58 -15.16
N TRP A 29 1.99 11.75 -15.32
CA TRP A 29 2.13 10.44 -15.94
C TRP A 29 2.69 10.52 -17.37
N ARG A 30 2.16 11.43 -18.20
CA ARG A 30 2.64 11.64 -19.59
C ARG A 30 4.09 12.11 -19.62
N LEU A 31 4.46 13.06 -18.76
CA LEU A 31 5.85 13.51 -18.65
C LEU A 31 6.80 12.36 -18.29
N MET A 32 6.37 11.47 -17.38
CA MET A 32 7.14 10.28 -17.03
C MET A 32 7.23 9.26 -18.18
N GLN A 33 6.22 9.18 -19.06
CA GLN A 33 6.29 8.34 -20.27
C GLN A 33 7.28 8.89 -21.30
N ILE A 34 7.33 10.21 -21.47
CA ILE A 34 8.18 10.86 -22.47
C ILE A 34 9.64 10.84 -22.01
N GLN A 35 9.90 11.19 -20.75
CA GLN A 35 11.25 11.47 -20.29
C GLN A 35 12.06 10.22 -19.95
N GLN A 36 11.40 9.09 -19.65
CA GLN A 36 11.89 7.72 -19.36
C GLN A 36 13.18 7.53 -18.53
N ASN A 37 13.85 8.59 -18.11
CA ASN A 37 15.08 8.60 -17.36
C ASN A 37 14.76 8.87 -15.89
N LYS A 38 15.51 8.21 -15.01
CA LYS A 38 15.27 8.25 -13.56
C LYS A 38 15.42 9.66 -12.99
N VAL A 39 16.41 10.42 -13.48
CA VAL A 39 16.74 11.77 -12.98
C VAL A 39 15.58 12.75 -13.18
N ALA A 40 14.83 12.61 -14.27
CA ALA A 40 13.68 13.45 -14.59
C ALA A 40 12.38 12.94 -13.93
N THR A 41 12.22 11.62 -13.76
CA THR A 41 11.00 11.03 -13.18
C THR A 41 10.99 11.07 -11.66
N GLU A 42 12.14 10.91 -10.99
CA GLU A 42 12.20 10.86 -9.52
C GLU A 42 11.66 12.13 -8.85
N PRO A 43 11.99 13.36 -9.31
CA PRO A 43 11.42 14.58 -8.74
C PRO A 43 9.90 14.69 -8.91
N LEU A 44 9.36 14.16 -10.01
CA LEU A 44 7.91 14.13 -10.27
C LEU A 44 7.21 13.17 -9.31
N ILE A 45 7.74 11.96 -9.12
CA ILE A 45 7.22 10.99 -8.14
C ILE A 45 7.32 11.59 -6.73
N LYS A 46 8.44 12.25 -6.41
CA LYS A 46 8.64 12.94 -5.11
C LYS A 46 7.58 14.01 -4.86
N ALA A 47 7.25 14.85 -5.85
CA ALA A 47 6.23 15.88 -5.70
C ALA A 47 4.84 15.29 -5.44
N VAL A 48 4.47 14.23 -6.16
CA VAL A 48 3.21 13.51 -5.89
C VAL A 48 3.22 12.89 -4.49
N TYR A 49 4.38 12.41 -4.03
CA TYR A 49 4.51 11.85 -2.68
C TYR A 49 4.37 12.90 -1.59
N THR A 50 4.94 14.10 -1.78
CA THR A 50 4.74 15.24 -0.89
C THR A 50 3.25 15.57 -0.76
N LEU A 51 2.51 15.62 -1.88
CA LEU A 51 1.07 15.82 -1.86
C LEU A 51 0.36 14.70 -1.08
N TYR A 52 0.74 13.44 -1.31
CA TYR A 52 0.17 12.27 -0.63
C TYR A 52 0.36 12.26 0.90
N GLN A 53 1.46 12.81 1.38
CA GLN A 53 1.77 12.87 2.82
C GLN A 53 0.95 13.93 3.57
N GLN A 54 0.23 14.81 2.87
CA GLN A 54 -0.61 15.80 3.53
C GLN A 54 -1.74 15.12 4.34
N ARG A 55 -1.94 15.59 5.58
CA ARG A 55 -2.89 14.97 6.54
C ARG A 55 -4.36 15.20 6.16
N ASN A 56 -4.68 16.38 5.61
CA ASN A 56 -6.06 16.83 5.38
C ASN A 56 -6.52 16.66 3.92
N LEU A 57 -6.05 15.61 3.24
CA LEU A 57 -6.50 15.33 1.88
C LEU A 57 -7.93 14.82 1.88
N LEU A 58 -8.74 15.38 1.00
CA LEU A 58 -10.06 14.84 0.69
C LEU A 58 -9.93 13.39 0.20
N PHE A 59 -10.87 12.54 0.61
CA PHE A 59 -10.89 11.13 0.25
C PHE A 59 -10.70 10.86 -1.26
N PRO A 60 -11.41 11.53 -2.19
CA PRO A 60 -11.23 11.30 -3.62
C PRO A 60 -9.81 11.62 -4.10
N VAL A 61 -9.16 12.62 -3.49
CA VAL A 61 -7.76 12.98 -3.80
C VAL A 61 -6.84 11.86 -3.35
N ARG A 62 -7.02 11.33 -2.14
CA ARG A 62 -6.22 10.22 -1.60
C ARG A 62 -6.34 8.96 -2.47
N THR A 63 -7.55 8.64 -2.92
CA THR A 63 -7.80 7.55 -3.87
C THR A 63 -7.11 7.76 -5.21
N LEU A 64 -7.16 8.97 -5.78
CA LEU A 64 -6.46 9.28 -7.03
C LEU A 64 -4.94 9.11 -6.91
N LEU A 65 -4.37 9.55 -5.79
CA LEU A 65 -2.94 9.41 -5.52
C LEU A 65 -2.53 7.94 -5.36
N LEU A 66 -3.29 7.14 -4.62
CA LEU A 66 -3.06 5.69 -4.50
C LEU A 66 -3.11 5.00 -5.86
N LYS A 67 -4.13 5.29 -6.68
CA LYS A 67 -4.24 4.74 -8.04
C LYS A 67 -3.06 5.15 -8.92
N PHE A 68 -2.61 6.39 -8.80
CA PHE A 68 -1.42 6.87 -9.51
C PHE A 68 -0.17 6.08 -9.11
N PHE A 69 0.12 5.95 -7.82
CA PHE A 69 1.29 5.21 -7.35
C PHE A 69 1.23 3.72 -7.70
N SER A 70 0.07 3.09 -7.55
CA SER A 70 -0.15 1.69 -7.96
C SER A 70 0.19 1.51 -9.46
N ARG A 71 -0.27 2.43 -10.32
CA ARG A 71 0.05 2.42 -11.75
C ARG A 71 1.54 2.62 -12.03
N VAL A 72 2.20 3.54 -11.31
CA VAL A 72 3.66 3.75 -11.42
C VAL A 72 4.41 2.48 -11.03
N TYR A 73 4.01 1.83 -9.94
CA TYR A 73 4.60 0.57 -9.47
C TYR A 73 4.44 -0.58 -10.45
N GLN A 74 3.24 -0.78 -10.98
CA GLN A 74 2.99 -1.82 -11.99
C GLN A 74 3.88 -1.62 -13.23
N LYS A 75 4.05 -0.37 -13.69
CA LYS A 75 4.90 -0.06 -14.85
C LYS A 75 6.39 -0.29 -14.58
N GLU A 76 6.88 0.12 -13.41
CA GLU A 76 8.30 -0.06 -13.04
C GLU A 76 8.69 -1.53 -13.02
N ASP A 77 7.76 -2.39 -12.61
CA ASP A 77 7.98 -3.84 -12.51
C ASP A 77 7.85 -4.59 -13.85
N SER A 78 7.05 -4.06 -14.78
CA SER A 78 6.88 -4.62 -16.13
C SER A 78 8.13 -4.46 -17.00
N LYS A 79 9.00 -3.49 -16.68
CA LYS A 79 10.26 -3.28 -17.40
C LYS A 79 11.32 -4.26 -16.89
N THR A 80 11.86 -5.09 -17.78
CA THR A 80 12.87 -6.13 -17.54
C THR A 80 14.17 -5.64 -16.86
N GLN A 81 14.36 -4.32 -16.69
CA GLN A 81 15.50 -3.69 -16.00
C GLN A 81 15.32 -3.66 -14.46
N ARG A 82 14.95 -4.79 -13.85
CA ARG A 82 14.47 -4.93 -12.46
C ARG A 82 15.37 -4.38 -11.34
N ILE A 83 16.64 -4.05 -11.58
CA ILE A 83 17.62 -3.81 -10.50
C ILE A 83 18.26 -2.41 -10.50
N ARG A 84 18.45 -1.73 -11.65
CA ARG A 84 19.27 -0.50 -11.70
C ARG A 84 18.51 0.82 -11.55
N SER A 85 17.19 0.85 -11.69
CA SER A 85 16.44 2.12 -11.81
C SER A 85 15.22 2.24 -10.90
N ARG A 86 15.11 1.43 -9.83
CA ARG A 86 13.95 1.53 -8.94
C ARG A 86 13.83 2.89 -8.24
N SER A 87 12.62 3.45 -8.19
CA SER A 87 12.36 4.74 -7.54
C SER A 87 12.44 4.59 -6.03
N LYS A 88 13.27 5.43 -5.37
CA LYS A 88 13.41 5.38 -3.91
C LYS A 88 12.15 5.87 -3.23
N VAL A 89 11.50 6.87 -3.83
CA VAL A 89 10.23 7.41 -3.34
C VAL A 89 9.14 6.33 -3.39
N LEU A 90 9.09 5.56 -4.47
CA LEU A 90 8.09 4.51 -4.63
C LEU A 90 8.30 3.35 -3.65
N SER A 91 9.54 2.91 -3.44
CA SER A 91 9.84 1.89 -2.43
C SER A 91 9.43 2.35 -1.03
N ARG A 92 9.74 3.60 -0.67
CA ARG A 92 9.33 4.20 0.60
C ARG A 92 7.81 4.30 0.73
N TRP A 93 7.12 4.69 -0.34
CA TRP A 93 5.65 4.74 -0.35
C TRP A 93 5.06 3.35 -0.08
N LEU A 94 5.57 2.30 -0.75
CA LEU A 94 5.15 0.91 -0.51
C LEU A 94 5.41 0.48 0.93
N ALA A 95 6.60 0.76 1.46
CA ALA A 95 6.95 0.44 2.84
C ALA A 95 6.04 1.14 3.86
N GLY A 96 5.42 2.28 3.53
CA GLY A 96 4.45 2.95 4.41
C GLY A 96 3.04 2.34 4.42
N LEU A 97 2.70 1.49 3.44
CA LEU A 97 1.31 1.00 3.29
C LEU A 97 0.84 0.08 4.42
N PRO A 98 1.62 -0.88 4.93
CA PRO A 98 1.18 -1.73 6.04
C PRO A 98 0.84 -0.93 7.30
N GLN A 99 1.67 0.05 7.64
CA GLN A 99 1.39 0.95 8.77
C GLN A 99 0.12 1.79 8.52
N GLN A 100 -0.05 2.31 7.31
CA GLN A 100 -1.26 3.06 6.98
C GLN A 100 -2.53 2.20 7.08
N LEU A 101 -2.45 0.94 6.67
CA LEU A 101 -3.55 -0.02 6.79
C LEU A 101 -3.92 -0.26 8.26
N ALA A 102 -2.92 -0.50 9.11
CA ALA A 102 -3.12 -0.68 10.56
C ALA A 102 -3.81 0.53 11.21
N LEU A 103 -3.45 1.75 10.78
CA LEU A 103 -4.02 2.99 11.31
C LEU A 103 -5.42 3.33 10.76
N LEU A 104 -5.81 2.77 9.60
CA LEU A 104 -7.09 3.07 8.96
C LEU A 104 -8.24 2.26 9.57
N GLY A 105 -8.06 0.96 9.79
CA GLY A 105 -9.10 0.07 10.33
C GLY A 105 -10.48 0.26 9.65
N LEU A 106 -11.56 0.30 10.46
CA LEU A 106 -12.95 0.56 10.05
C LEU A 106 -13.20 1.98 9.51
N ARG A 107 -12.30 2.94 9.74
CA ARG A 107 -12.54 4.36 9.40
C ARG A 107 -12.74 4.56 7.91
N ASN A 108 -12.20 3.65 7.09
CA ASN A 108 -12.42 3.68 5.66
C ASN A 108 -12.22 2.30 4.98
N PRO A 109 -13.27 1.46 4.87
CA PRO A 109 -13.15 0.10 4.33
C PRO A 109 -12.75 0.09 2.85
N GLU A 110 -13.15 1.08 2.06
CA GLU A 110 -12.81 1.19 0.65
C GLU A 110 -11.30 1.45 0.44
N LEU A 111 -10.72 2.38 1.20
CA LEU A 111 -9.27 2.61 1.17
C LEU A 111 -8.51 1.42 1.71
N SER A 112 -8.96 0.81 2.80
CA SER A 112 -8.33 -0.38 3.36
C SER A 112 -8.26 -1.51 2.33
N ASN A 113 -9.35 -1.75 1.59
CA ASN A 113 -9.36 -2.72 0.49
C ASN A 113 -8.34 -2.39 -0.61
N GLN A 114 -8.27 -1.12 -1.05
CA GLN A 114 -7.28 -0.72 -2.05
C GLN A 114 -5.84 -0.89 -1.56
N LEU A 115 -5.58 -0.61 -0.29
CA LEU A 115 -4.26 -0.84 0.30
C LEU A 115 -3.91 -2.32 0.36
N ILE A 116 -4.84 -3.17 0.76
CA ILE A 116 -4.66 -4.63 0.80
C ILE A 116 -4.30 -5.15 -0.59
N ASP A 117 -4.98 -4.69 -1.65
CA ASP A 117 -4.67 -5.11 -3.02
C ASP A 117 -3.27 -4.72 -3.47
N ILE A 118 -2.84 -3.50 -3.15
CA ILE A 118 -1.50 -3.03 -3.48
C ILE A 118 -0.44 -3.80 -2.68
N ILE A 119 -0.66 -3.99 -1.37
CA ILE A 119 0.25 -4.73 -0.49
C ILE A 119 0.37 -6.18 -0.97
N HIS A 120 -0.74 -6.84 -1.29
CA HIS A 120 -0.74 -8.21 -1.79
C HIS A 120 0.00 -8.33 -3.12
N SER A 121 -0.24 -7.42 -4.07
CA SER A 121 0.48 -7.40 -5.34
C SER A 121 1.98 -7.14 -5.17
N ALA A 122 2.40 -6.36 -4.17
CA ALA A 122 3.81 -6.10 -3.92
C ALA A 122 4.48 -7.25 -3.13
N ALA A 123 3.74 -7.90 -2.24
CA ALA A 123 4.19 -9.05 -1.46
C ALA A 123 4.40 -10.28 -2.35
N SER A 124 3.49 -10.54 -3.30
CA SER A 124 3.65 -11.63 -4.29
C SER A 124 4.86 -11.47 -5.19
N ARG A 125 5.41 -10.25 -5.28
CA ARG A 125 6.64 -9.92 -6.03
C ARG A 125 7.88 -9.86 -5.13
N ALA A 126 7.76 -10.31 -3.88
CA ALA A 126 8.82 -10.35 -2.88
C ALA A 126 9.52 -8.98 -2.67
N ASN A 127 8.75 -7.88 -2.64
CA ASN A 127 9.31 -6.55 -2.36
C ASN A 127 9.86 -6.50 -0.92
N LYS A 128 11.20 -6.46 -0.78
CA LYS A 128 11.89 -6.56 0.52
C LYS A 128 11.47 -5.50 1.54
N GLU A 129 11.44 -4.23 1.14
CA GLU A 129 11.11 -3.12 2.06
C GLU A 129 9.65 -3.21 2.54
N LEU A 130 8.73 -3.57 1.64
CA LEU A 130 7.34 -3.80 1.99
C LEU A 130 7.19 -5.00 2.94
N LEU A 131 7.84 -6.12 2.67
CA LEU A 131 7.76 -7.32 3.53
C LEU A 131 8.33 -7.06 4.94
N GLN A 132 9.41 -6.30 5.06
CA GLN A 132 9.95 -5.88 6.35
C GLN A 132 8.97 -4.99 7.12
N SER A 133 8.35 -4.02 6.44
CA SER A 133 7.32 -3.17 7.06
C SER A 133 6.07 -3.95 7.47
N LEU A 134 5.63 -4.88 6.62
CA LEU A 134 4.51 -5.77 6.89
C LEU A 134 4.80 -6.65 8.11
N GLN A 135 6.02 -7.19 8.23
CA GLN A 135 6.47 -7.92 9.42
C GLN A 135 6.39 -7.07 10.69
N ALA A 136 6.89 -5.83 10.65
CA ALA A 136 6.89 -4.93 11.79
C ALA A 136 5.47 -4.54 12.25
N THR A 137 4.52 -4.50 11.31
CA THR A 137 3.14 -4.07 11.58
C THR A 137 2.18 -5.26 11.77
N ALA A 138 2.62 -6.50 11.54
CA ALA A 138 1.75 -7.68 11.53
C ALA A 138 0.92 -7.81 12.81
N VAL A 139 1.55 -7.68 13.99
CA VAL A 139 0.85 -7.82 15.28
C VAL A 139 -0.29 -6.80 15.41
N GLN A 140 -0.14 -5.57 14.91
CA GLN A 140 -1.20 -4.56 14.94
C GLN A 140 -2.34 -4.88 13.95
N ILE A 141 -2.01 -5.40 12.77
CA ILE A 141 -3.00 -5.77 11.75
C ILE A 141 -3.88 -6.94 12.22
N TYR A 142 -3.28 -7.90 12.92
CA TYR A 142 -3.95 -9.12 13.38
C TYR A 142 -4.32 -9.09 14.86
N ASP A 143 -4.32 -7.91 15.49
CA ASP A 143 -4.76 -7.79 16.89
C ASP A 143 -6.23 -8.26 17.04
N PRO A 144 -6.53 -9.15 18.00
CA PRO A 144 -7.86 -9.75 18.14
C PRO A 144 -8.94 -8.80 18.69
N LEU A 145 -8.54 -7.63 19.22
CA LEU A 145 -9.45 -6.64 19.78
C LEU A 145 -9.74 -5.54 18.76
N ASP A 146 -8.69 -4.92 18.22
CA ASP A 146 -8.80 -3.72 17.36
C ASP A 146 -8.04 -3.83 16.03
N GLY A 147 -7.53 -5.02 15.70
CA GLY A 147 -6.75 -5.23 14.49
C GLY A 147 -7.58 -5.05 13.22
N THR A 148 -6.91 -4.61 12.15
CA THR A 148 -7.53 -4.41 10.83
C THR A 148 -8.24 -5.67 10.32
N LEU A 149 -7.74 -6.86 10.64
CA LEU A 149 -8.42 -8.12 10.32
C LEU A 149 -9.83 -8.17 10.91
N VAL A 150 -9.99 -7.86 12.19
CA VAL A 150 -11.28 -7.97 12.89
C VAL A 150 -12.27 -6.90 12.42
N LEU A 151 -11.73 -5.76 11.98
CA LEU A 151 -12.48 -4.57 11.60
C LEU A 151 -13.01 -4.60 10.16
N LEU A 152 -12.49 -5.44 9.27
CA LEU A 152 -12.86 -5.43 7.86
C LEU A 152 -13.84 -6.55 7.46
N PRO A 153 -14.60 -6.40 6.36
CA PRO A 153 -15.52 -7.43 5.88
C PRO A 153 -14.78 -8.70 5.42
N ALA A 154 -15.50 -9.83 5.37
CA ALA A 154 -14.96 -11.17 5.10
C ALA A 154 -14.04 -11.25 3.85
N GLU A 155 -14.39 -10.58 2.76
CA GLU A 155 -13.58 -10.57 1.53
C GLU A 155 -12.19 -9.93 1.73
N ALA A 156 -12.13 -8.89 2.57
CA ALA A 156 -10.88 -8.24 2.94
C ALA A 156 -10.09 -9.10 3.94
N GLN A 157 -10.79 -9.75 4.87
CA GLN A 157 -10.19 -10.67 5.84
C GLN A 157 -9.47 -11.83 5.15
N ARG A 158 -10.07 -12.41 4.10
CA ARG A 158 -9.43 -13.47 3.30
C ARG A 158 -8.09 -13.02 2.73
N ARG A 159 -8.04 -11.84 2.10
CA ARG A 159 -6.80 -11.29 1.55
C ARG A 159 -5.77 -10.98 2.63
N LEU A 160 -6.20 -10.49 3.79
CA LEU A 160 -5.31 -10.30 4.95
C LEU A 160 -4.72 -11.63 5.41
N VAL A 161 -5.54 -12.66 5.63
CA VAL A 161 -5.04 -14.00 6.01
C VAL A 161 -4.02 -14.52 4.98
N GLN A 162 -4.26 -14.31 3.69
CA GLN A 162 -3.30 -14.66 2.63
C GLN A 162 -1.97 -13.91 2.75
N LEU A 163 -1.94 -12.69 3.27
CA LEU A 163 -0.69 -11.95 3.48
C LEU A 163 0.25 -12.62 4.50
N VAL A 164 -0.28 -13.45 5.41
CA VAL A 164 0.52 -14.25 6.35
C VAL A 164 1.48 -15.17 5.60
N TYR A 165 1.12 -15.64 4.40
CA TYR A 165 1.99 -16.46 3.57
C TYR A 165 3.30 -15.76 3.21
N PHE A 166 3.25 -14.45 2.95
CA PHE A 166 4.41 -13.68 2.49
C PHE A 166 5.31 -13.14 3.61
N LEU A 167 4.87 -13.18 4.87
CA LEU A 167 5.65 -12.64 5.99
C LEU A 167 7.02 -13.32 6.09
N PRO A 168 8.15 -12.62 6.23
CA PRO A 168 9.46 -13.27 6.37
C PRO A 168 9.53 -14.28 7.53
N CYS A 169 8.93 -13.96 8.69
CA CYS A 169 8.90 -14.83 9.85
C CYS A 169 7.55 -14.76 10.59
N LEU A 170 7.24 -15.81 11.35
CA LEU A 170 6.02 -15.88 12.15
C LEU A 170 6.37 -15.87 13.64
N PRO A 171 6.49 -14.68 14.26
CA PRO A 171 6.82 -14.60 15.67
C PRO A 171 5.69 -15.17 16.53
N ALA A 172 6.03 -15.70 17.70
CA ALA A 172 5.06 -16.29 18.63
C ALA A 172 3.93 -15.31 19.00
N SER A 173 4.24 -14.01 19.13
CA SER A 173 3.23 -12.97 19.40
C SER A 173 2.16 -12.90 18.31
N LEU A 174 2.55 -12.99 17.03
CA LEU A 174 1.63 -13.00 15.91
C LEU A 174 0.77 -14.26 15.91
N LEU A 175 1.37 -15.43 16.15
CA LEU A 175 0.63 -16.70 16.25
C LEU A 175 -0.39 -16.66 17.39
N THR A 176 -0.03 -16.08 18.53
CA THR A 176 -0.95 -15.86 19.65
C THR A 176 -2.12 -14.95 19.26
N CYS A 177 -1.85 -13.84 18.56
CA CYS A 177 -2.91 -12.95 18.06
C CYS A 177 -3.87 -13.69 17.11
N LEU A 178 -3.33 -14.42 16.14
CA LEU A 178 -4.11 -15.21 15.19
C LEU A 178 -4.93 -16.31 15.86
N SER A 179 -4.33 -17.04 16.81
CA SER A 179 -5.03 -18.04 17.62
C SER A 179 -6.19 -17.41 18.40
N ARG A 180 -5.96 -16.26 19.04
CA ARG A 180 -7.01 -15.50 19.74
C ARG A 180 -8.11 -15.03 18.79
N CYS A 181 -7.78 -14.58 17.58
CA CYS A 181 -8.78 -14.24 16.56
C CYS A 181 -9.70 -15.42 16.24
N CYS A 182 -9.16 -16.65 16.14
CA CYS A 182 -9.94 -17.86 15.95
C CYS A 182 -10.81 -18.19 17.17
N ILE A 183 -10.23 -18.21 18.37
CA ILE A 183 -10.92 -18.57 19.63
C ILE A 183 -12.06 -17.59 19.94
N MET A 184 -11.84 -16.30 19.72
CA MET A 184 -12.81 -15.24 19.98
C MET A 184 -13.87 -15.11 18.88
N GLY A 185 -13.90 -16.01 17.89
CA GLY A 185 -14.86 -15.96 16.78
C GLY A 185 -14.72 -14.74 15.88
N ARG A 186 -13.55 -14.09 15.85
CA ARG A 186 -13.28 -12.94 14.97
C ARG A 186 -12.98 -13.35 13.53
N MET A 187 -12.69 -14.63 13.31
CA MET A 187 -12.50 -15.24 12.00
C MET A 187 -13.54 -16.34 11.78
N SER A 188 -14.04 -16.46 10.55
CA SER A 188 -14.88 -17.60 10.18
C SER A 188 -14.09 -18.90 10.19
N SER A 189 -14.79 -20.04 10.28
CA SER A 189 -14.18 -21.37 10.20
C SER A 189 -13.41 -21.59 8.90
N GLU A 190 -13.92 -21.08 7.77
CA GLU A 190 -13.25 -21.12 6.46
C GLU A 190 -11.93 -20.34 6.46
N LEU A 191 -11.91 -19.14 7.05
CA LEU A 191 -10.70 -18.33 7.17
C LEU A 191 -9.68 -18.97 8.10
N ALA A 192 -10.13 -19.58 9.20
CA ALA A 192 -9.26 -20.33 10.11
C ALA A 192 -8.64 -21.56 9.40
N ALA A 193 -9.42 -22.30 8.62
CA ALA A 193 -8.92 -23.41 7.81
C ALA A 193 -7.88 -22.95 6.78
N THR A 194 -8.14 -21.82 6.11
CA THR A 194 -7.20 -21.20 5.16
C THR A 194 -5.88 -20.83 5.85
N LEU A 195 -5.96 -20.21 7.03
CA LEU A 195 -4.79 -19.85 7.82
C LEU A 195 -3.97 -21.10 8.22
N ILE A 196 -4.62 -22.15 8.71
CA ILE A 196 -3.95 -23.41 9.06
C ILE A 196 -3.26 -24.02 7.83
N GLY A 197 -3.91 -23.97 6.66
CA GLY A 197 -3.31 -24.39 5.39
C GLY A 197 -2.03 -23.60 5.06
N ILE A 198 -2.07 -22.27 5.22
CA ILE A 198 -0.89 -21.41 5.02
C ILE A 198 0.23 -21.78 6.00
N LEU A 199 -0.08 -21.98 7.28
CA LEU A 199 0.92 -22.33 8.30
C LEU A 199 1.56 -23.70 8.05
N ARG A 200 0.84 -24.65 7.46
CA ARG A 200 1.36 -25.99 7.11
C ARG A 200 2.26 -25.98 5.88
N MET A 201 2.03 -25.09 4.94
CA MET A 201 2.76 -25.02 3.67
C MET A 201 4.06 -24.20 3.75
N ARG A 202 4.27 -23.51 4.88
CA ARG A 202 5.44 -22.68 5.15
C ARG A 202 6.46 -23.44 6.00
#